data_AF-A0A182ITH1-F1
#
_entry.id   AF-A0A182ITH1-F1
#
_cell.length_a   1.000
_cell.length_b   1.000
_cell.length_c   1.000
_cell.angle_alpha   90.00
_cell.angle_beta   90.00
_cell.angle_gamma   90.00
#
_symmetry.space_group_name_H-M   'P 1'
#
loop_
_entity.id
_entity.type
_entity.pdbx_description
1 polymer ?
#
loop_
_entity_poly.entity_id
_entity_poly.type
_entity_poly.pdbx_seq_one_letter_code
_entity_poly.pdbx_strand_id
1 'polypeptide(L)'
;MPPADKQEEQEHTIDDPTVVEKYKVAGEIVNKVLQTTIRACVAGASAKAICLKGDALLTQEADKKYKNDEDLKKGVAFPTCLSVNNCICHFSPSRNDPDYVLKENDVVKIDLGAHIDGFIAVAAHTIVVGATAENKCKGRAADVVLAAYHASQAALRLLKDGTGNYAVTDAVQKIAAEFKCKPIEGMLSHQLKQFKIDGEKTIIQNPTIAQKKEHEKCDFEKYEVYAMDVLISTGEGLGKEQDTRVAIYKKTEENYLLKLKASRAFYAEVKRKYGPMPFNLRNFEEEAKAKMGVNECVTHKLVEPFQVLYEKHNEYVAQFKYTVLILPQGLQIVTGYAFDPTCYESEHSVQDEELKKLLATDLVLTGSKNPSAAIPGGLPIKDKKKKKKKKKKSGAGAPAAGEDDAGGDSGDEEDAEAKEEKA
;
A
#
# COMPACT_ATOMS: atom_id res chain seq x y z
N MET A 1 -31.54 -38.59 3.30
CA MET A 1 -31.75 -37.17 2.97
C MET A 1 -31.13 -36.94 1.61
N PRO A 2 -31.85 -36.38 0.63
CA PRO A 2 -31.20 -35.89 -0.57
C PRO A 2 -30.17 -34.81 -0.19
N PRO A 3 -29.09 -34.64 -0.96
CA PRO A 3 -28.17 -33.52 -0.74
C PRO A 3 -28.97 -32.22 -0.83
N ALA A 4 -28.83 -31.37 0.19
CA ALA A 4 -29.39 -30.03 0.15
C ALA A 4 -28.85 -29.34 -1.11
N ASP A 5 -29.76 -28.85 -1.96
CA ASP A 5 -29.43 -27.98 -3.07
C ASP A 5 -28.54 -26.86 -2.52
N LYS A 6 -27.27 -26.86 -2.94
CA LYS A 6 -26.42 -25.68 -2.76
C LYS A 6 -27.06 -24.62 -3.64
N GLN A 7 -27.88 -23.75 -3.05
CA GLN A 7 -28.16 -22.46 -3.66
C GLN A 7 -26.78 -21.84 -3.93
N GLU A 8 -26.42 -21.70 -5.21
CA GLU A 8 -25.26 -20.89 -5.59
C GLU A 8 -25.55 -19.49 -5.05
N GLU A 9 -24.89 -19.10 -3.96
CA GLU A 9 -24.96 -17.72 -3.47
C GLU A 9 -24.53 -16.82 -4.64
N GLN A 10 -25.45 -15.98 -5.08
CA GLN A 10 -25.22 -15.09 -6.20
C GLN A 10 -24.08 -14.13 -5.83
N GLU A 11 -22.96 -14.21 -6.55
CA GLU A 11 -21.79 -13.38 -6.27
C GLU A 11 -22.14 -11.89 -6.46
N HIS A 12 -21.96 -11.09 -5.41
CA HIS A 12 -22.13 -9.64 -5.48
C HIS A 12 -20.91 -8.99 -6.13
N THR A 13 -21.07 -8.45 -7.35
CA THR A 13 -19.98 -7.85 -8.13
C THR A 13 -20.11 -6.33 -8.22
N ILE A 14 -19.08 -5.68 -8.77
CA ILE A 14 -19.06 -4.23 -9.03
C ILE A 14 -19.89 -3.81 -10.26
N ASP A 15 -20.69 -4.71 -10.84
CA ASP A 15 -21.86 -4.35 -11.66
C ASP A 15 -22.83 -3.51 -10.83
N ASP A 16 -23.05 -3.91 -9.58
CA ASP A 16 -23.88 -3.17 -8.63
C ASP A 16 -23.14 -1.91 -8.13
N PRO A 17 -23.69 -0.70 -8.36
CA PRO A 17 -23.11 0.55 -7.87
C PRO A 17 -22.95 0.60 -6.34
N THR A 18 -23.79 -0.13 -5.58
CA THR A 18 -23.68 -0.20 -4.12
C THR A 18 -22.44 -0.97 -3.68
N VAL A 19 -22.01 -1.98 -4.45
CA VAL A 19 -20.76 -2.71 -4.22
C VAL A 19 -19.57 -1.81 -4.54
N VAL A 20 -19.62 -1.05 -5.63
CA VAL A 20 -18.60 -0.04 -5.96
C VAL A 20 -18.44 0.97 -4.81
N GLU A 21 -19.55 1.41 -4.21
CA GLU A 21 -19.52 2.34 -3.08
C GLU A 21 -18.87 1.71 -1.84
N LYS A 22 -19.16 0.45 -1.52
CA LYS A 22 -18.51 -0.26 -0.40
C LYS A 22 -16.99 -0.36 -0.59
N TYR A 23 -16.51 -0.64 -1.80
CA TYR A 23 -15.08 -0.60 -2.14
C TYR A 23 -14.48 0.80 -1.99
N LYS A 24 -15.19 1.85 -2.43
CA LYS A 24 -14.75 3.25 -2.26
C LYS A 24 -14.62 3.60 -0.78
N VAL A 25 -15.61 3.27 0.04
CA VAL A 25 -15.58 3.54 1.48
C VAL A 25 -14.44 2.78 2.17
N ALA A 26 -14.23 1.51 1.82
CA ALA A 26 -13.07 0.75 2.31
C ALA A 26 -11.74 1.41 1.87
N GLY A 27 -11.66 1.87 0.62
CA GLY A 27 -10.50 2.57 0.07
C GLY A 27 -10.20 3.90 0.77
N GLU A 28 -11.22 4.70 1.08
CA GLU A 28 -11.09 5.94 1.85
C GLU A 28 -10.46 5.71 3.22
N ILE A 29 -10.92 4.67 3.93
CA ILE A 29 -10.37 4.27 5.23
C ILE A 29 -8.89 3.94 5.06
N VAL A 30 -8.56 3.07 4.11
CA VAL A 30 -7.20 2.62 3.83
C VAL A 30 -6.29 3.80 3.48
N ASN A 31 -6.70 4.70 2.59
CA ASN A 31 -5.87 5.84 2.17
C ASN A 31 -5.61 6.81 3.33
N LYS A 32 -6.62 7.04 4.17
CA LYS A 32 -6.48 7.89 5.37
C LYS A 32 -5.50 7.29 6.38
N VAL A 33 -5.61 5.99 6.65
CA VAL A 33 -4.70 5.31 7.57
C VAL A 33 -3.30 5.23 6.97
N LEU A 34 -3.16 4.87 5.69
CA LEU A 34 -1.88 4.83 4.97
C LEU A 34 -1.15 6.17 5.04
N GLN A 35 -1.83 7.29 4.77
CA GLN A 35 -1.24 8.63 4.92
C GLN A 35 -0.76 8.90 6.35
N THR A 36 -1.55 8.51 7.35
CA THR A 36 -1.19 8.69 8.77
C THR A 36 0.02 7.85 9.16
N THR A 37 0.08 6.61 8.68
CA THR A 37 1.17 5.66 8.90
C THR A 37 2.46 6.13 8.22
N ILE A 38 2.38 6.60 6.97
CA ILE A 38 3.52 7.21 6.24
C ILE A 38 4.10 8.38 7.04
N ARG A 39 3.27 9.30 7.54
CA ARG A 39 3.73 10.45 8.33
C ARG A 39 4.37 10.06 9.66
N ALA A 40 4.03 8.90 10.20
CA ALA A 40 4.61 8.41 11.45
C ALA A 40 5.98 7.73 11.24
N CYS A 41 6.34 7.40 10.00
CA CYS A 41 7.61 6.74 9.66
C CYS A 41 8.75 7.76 9.60
N VAL A 42 9.24 8.15 10.77
CA VAL A 42 10.40 9.05 10.95
C VAL A 42 11.52 8.33 11.69
N ALA A 43 12.76 8.82 11.57
CA ALA A 43 13.89 8.26 12.32
C ALA A 43 13.62 8.28 13.84
N GLY A 44 13.96 7.20 14.52
CA GLY A 44 13.69 6.97 15.94
C GLY A 44 12.29 6.41 16.24
N ALA A 45 11.38 6.33 15.27
CA ALA A 45 10.05 5.79 15.51
C ALA A 45 10.05 4.25 15.60
N SER A 46 9.21 3.72 16.48
CA SER A 46 8.99 2.27 16.66
C SER A 46 8.07 1.73 15.56
N ALA A 47 8.56 0.76 14.78
CA ALA A 47 7.75 0.09 13.77
C ALA A 47 6.55 -0.63 14.40
N LYS A 48 6.73 -1.28 15.56
CA LYS A 48 5.64 -1.92 16.31
C LYS A 48 4.56 -0.91 16.74
N ALA A 49 4.96 0.24 17.29
CA ALA A 49 4.02 1.27 17.72
C ALA A 49 3.21 1.83 16.54
N ILE A 50 3.86 2.00 15.39
CA ILE A 50 3.21 2.43 14.16
C ILE A 50 2.20 1.37 13.68
N CYS A 51 2.57 0.08 13.67
CA CYS A 51 1.65 -1.02 13.31
C CYS A 51 0.42 -1.06 14.23
N LEU A 52 0.61 -0.98 15.55
CA LEU A 52 -0.48 -0.95 16.53
C LEU A 52 -1.42 0.24 16.30
N LYS A 53 -0.86 1.43 16.03
CA LYS A 53 -1.63 2.63 15.74
C LYS A 53 -2.41 2.48 14.42
N GLY A 54 -1.80 1.90 13.39
CA GLY A 54 -2.45 1.63 12.11
C GLY A 54 -3.68 0.74 12.26
N ASP A 55 -3.55 -0.39 12.98
CA ASP A 55 -4.66 -1.31 13.24
C ASP A 55 -5.79 -0.63 14.01
N ALA A 56 -5.45 0.12 15.07
CA ALA A 56 -6.44 0.86 15.85
C ALA A 56 -7.21 1.88 15.01
N LEU A 57 -6.52 2.60 14.12
CA LEU A 57 -7.15 3.56 13.22
C LEU A 57 -8.02 2.89 12.16
N LEU A 58 -7.60 1.74 11.60
CA LEU A 58 -8.43 0.97 10.66
C LEU A 58 -9.76 0.57 11.29
N THR A 59 -9.72 -0.03 12.48
CA THR A 59 -10.92 -0.39 13.24
C THR A 59 -11.78 0.84 13.53
N GLN A 60 -11.17 1.90 14.09
CA GLN A 60 -11.89 3.12 14.45
C GLN A 60 -12.58 3.79 13.26
N GLU A 61 -11.93 3.83 12.09
CA GLU A 61 -12.51 4.44 10.88
C GLU A 61 -13.57 3.55 10.24
N ALA A 62 -13.42 2.22 10.27
CA ALA A 62 -14.44 1.28 9.84
C ALA A 62 -15.71 1.37 10.70
N ASP A 63 -15.57 1.47 12.02
CA ASP A 63 -16.69 1.58 12.97
C ASP A 63 -17.51 2.86 12.78
N LYS A 64 -16.94 3.90 12.15
CA LYS A 64 -17.66 5.14 11.84
C LYS A 64 -18.61 4.99 10.66
N LYS A 65 -18.43 3.99 9.80
CA LYS A 65 -19.21 3.78 8.57
C LYS A 65 -20.34 2.79 8.83
N TYR A 66 -21.47 2.94 8.12
CA TYR A 66 -22.63 2.03 8.19
C TYR A 66 -23.08 1.71 9.63
N LYS A 67 -23.25 2.73 10.48
CA LYS A 67 -23.60 2.54 11.91
C LYS A 67 -25.00 1.97 12.14
N ASN A 68 -25.89 2.16 11.17
CA ASN A 68 -27.29 1.74 11.27
C ASN A 68 -27.51 0.29 10.81
N ASP A 69 -26.43 -0.41 10.47
CA ASP A 69 -26.45 -1.80 10.03
C ASP A 69 -25.55 -2.60 10.97
N GLU A 70 -26.17 -3.26 11.96
CA GLU A 70 -25.48 -4.01 13.01
C GLU A 70 -24.92 -5.34 12.51
N ASP A 71 -25.52 -5.89 11.45
CA ASP A 71 -25.13 -7.19 10.87
C ASP A 71 -24.00 -7.04 9.83
N LEU A 72 -23.78 -5.84 9.31
CA LEU A 72 -22.75 -5.55 8.32
C LEU A 72 -21.34 -5.70 8.91
N LYS A 73 -20.61 -6.68 8.38
CA LYS A 73 -19.22 -6.98 8.79
C LYS A 73 -18.25 -5.96 8.22
N LYS A 74 -17.52 -5.24 9.06
CA LYS A 74 -16.53 -4.24 8.68
C LYS A 74 -15.33 -4.26 9.62
N GLY A 75 -14.18 -3.82 9.15
CA GLY A 75 -12.98 -3.76 9.96
C GLY A 75 -11.69 -3.93 9.16
N VAL A 76 -10.68 -4.49 9.82
CA VAL A 76 -9.36 -4.76 9.23
C VAL A 76 -9.47 -5.94 8.26
N ALA A 77 -9.04 -5.73 7.02
CA ALA A 77 -8.89 -6.81 6.03
C ALA A 77 -7.45 -7.33 5.95
N PHE A 78 -6.47 -6.48 6.24
CA PHE A 78 -5.08 -6.88 6.35
C PHE A 78 -4.40 -6.07 7.46
N PRO A 79 -3.77 -6.71 8.46
CA PRO A 79 -3.11 -5.99 9.54
C PRO A 79 -2.00 -5.08 9.02
N THR A 80 -1.77 -3.97 9.72
CA THR A 80 -0.71 -3.02 9.38
C THR A 80 0.65 -3.70 9.52
N CYS A 81 1.45 -3.63 8.46
CA CYS A 81 2.79 -4.17 8.36
C CYS A 81 3.79 -3.06 7.99
N LEU A 82 4.97 -3.08 8.60
CA LEU A 82 6.08 -2.17 8.31
C LEU A 82 7.35 -2.98 8.02
N SER A 83 7.56 -3.33 6.76
CA SER A 83 8.70 -4.17 6.35
C SER A 83 9.88 -3.31 5.88
N VAL A 84 10.99 -3.36 6.61
CA VAL A 84 12.13 -2.43 6.45
C VAL A 84 13.29 -3.06 5.66
N ASN A 85 13.87 -2.30 4.73
CA ASN A 85 15.03 -2.67 3.91
C ASN A 85 14.85 -4.01 3.18
N ASN A 86 15.66 -5.02 3.53
CA ASN A 86 15.63 -6.36 2.93
C ASN A 86 14.44 -7.22 3.40
N CYS A 87 13.71 -6.81 4.45
CA CYS A 87 12.44 -7.48 4.79
C CYS A 87 11.45 -7.26 3.66
N ILE A 88 10.99 -8.32 3.00
CA ILE A 88 10.11 -8.26 1.83
C ILE A 88 8.69 -7.87 2.24
N CYS A 89 8.10 -8.58 3.20
CA CYS A 89 6.67 -8.43 3.53
C CYS A 89 6.33 -8.91 4.95
N HIS A 90 5.12 -8.57 5.39
CA HIS A 90 4.43 -9.10 6.57
C HIS A 90 5.08 -8.86 7.94
N PHE A 91 6.09 -7.98 8.04
CA PHE A 91 6.63 -7.60 9.34
C PHE A 91 5.59 -6.83 10.16
N SER A 92 5.02 -7.50 11.15
CA SER A 92 3.94 -6.99 11.99
C SER A 92 4.07 -7.60 13.39
N PRO A 93 5.10 -7.22 14.15
CA PRO A 93 5.52 -7.94 15.35
C PRO A 93 4.41 -7.99 16.42
N SER A 94 4.39 -9.07 17.20
CA SER A 94 3.49 -9.18 18.36
C SER A 94 3.96 -8.26 19.50
N ARG A 95 3.17 -8.13 20.59
CA ARG A 95 3.49 -7.18 21.68
C ARG A 95 4.88 -7.43 22.26
N ASN A 96 5.20 -8.70 22.48
CA ASN A 96 6.45 -9.15 23.12
C ASN A 96 7.57 -9.55 22.15
N ASP A 97 7.34 -9.49 20.83
CA ASP A 97 8.40 -9.80 19.87
C ASP A 97 9.37 -8.61 19.74
N PRO A 98 10.62 -8.79 19.27
CA PRO A 98 11.55 -7.68 19.07
C PRO A 98 10.97 -6.58 18.19
N ASP A 99 11.26 -5.33 18.54
CA ASP A 99 10.85 -4.16 17.77
C ASP A 99 11.95 -3.74 16.79
N TYR A 100 11.58 -2.94 15.79
CA TYR A 100 12.51 -2.26 14.90
C TYR A 100 12.35 -0.75 15.07
N VAL A 101 13.43 -0.06 15.42
CA VAL A 101 13.47 1.40 15.49
C VAL A 101 13.95 1.93 14.15
N LEU A 102 13.09 2.68 13.46
CA LEU A 102 13.37 3.26 12.15
C LEU A 102 14.59 4.18 12.21
N LYS A 103 15.39 4.16 11.15
CA LYS A 103 16.60 4.97 10.98
C LYS A 103 16.46 5.82 9.74
N GLU A 104 17.26 6.88 9.70
CA GLU A 104 17.42 7.69 8.50
C GLU A 104 17.86 6.80 7.32
N ASN A 105 17.30 7.04 6.13
CA ASN A 105 17.51 6.26 4.91
C ASN A 105 16.96 4.83 4.88
N ASP A 106 16.22 4.38 5.90
CA ASP A 106 15.54 3.10 5.81
C ASP A 106 14.48 3.11 4.69
N VAL A 107 14.47 2.05 3.88
CA VAL A 107 13.42 1.78 2.88
C VAL A 107 12.27 1.07 3.58
N VAL A 108 11.16 1.76 3.82
CA VAL A 108 10.03 1.26 4.61
C VAL A 108 8.84 0.97 3.70
N LYS A 109 8.42 -0.30 3.67
CA LYS A 109 7.19 -0.75 3.02
C LYS A 109 6.07 -0.80 4.05
N ILE A 110 5.03 -0.02 3.82
CA ILE A 110 3.83 0.03 4.64
C ILE A 110 2.74 -0.72 3.89
N ASP A 111 2.10 -1.73 4.49
CA ASP A 111 1.04 -2.53 3.88
C ASP A 111 -0.11 -2.73 4.88
N LEU A 112 -1.34 -2.46 4.46
CA LEU A 112 -2.53 -2.49 5.32
C LEU A 112 -3.83 -2.56 4.51
N GLY A 113 -4.93 -2.97 5.15
CA GLY A 113 -6.23 -3.06 4.48
C GLY A 113 -7.45 -3.02 5.39
N ALA A 114 -8.58 -2.60 4.81
CA ALA A 114 -9.89 -2.59 5.44
C ALA A 114 -10.92 -3.30 4.56
N HIS A 115 -12.04 -3.72 5.13
CA HIS A 115 -13.21 -4.16 4.37
C HIS A 115 -14.50 -3.54 4.88
N ILE A 116 -15.46 -3.42 3.97
CA ILE A 116 -16.86 -3.09 4.25
C ILE A 116 -17.69 -4.21 3.65
N ASP A 117 -18.45 -4.92 4.48
CA ASP A 117 -19.30 -6.06 4.08
C ASP A 117 -18.55 -7.14 3.27
N GLY A 118 -17.31 -7.39 3.67
CA GLY A 118 -16.42 -8.32 2.96
C GLY A 118 -15.80 -7.79 1.67
N PHE A 119 -16.13 -6.59 1.18
CA PHE A 119 -15.45 -5.98 0.03
C PHE A 119 -14.14 -5.32 0.49
N ILE A 120 -13.03 -5.81 -0.05
CA ILE A 120 -11.69 -5.59 0.49
C ILE A 120 -10.98 -4.45 -0.26
N ALA A 121 -10.41 -3.52 0.50
CA ALA A 121 -9.44 -2.56 0.00
C ALA A 121 -8.11 -2.77 0.74
N VAL A 122 -7.02 -2.89 -0.01
CA VAL A 122 -5.66 -3.03 0.50
C VAL A 122 -4.75 -2.04 -0.22
N ALA A 123 -3.71 -1.59 0.47
CA ALA A 123 -2.73 -0.70 -0.12
C ALA A 123 -1.36 -0.94 0.50
N ALA A 124 -0.35 -0.79 -0.34
CA ALA A 124 1.03 -0.73 0.12
C ALA A 124 1.78 0.39 -0.56
N HIS A 125 2.69 1.02 0.18
CA HIS A 125 3.49 2.13 -0.29
C HIS A 125 4.88 2.06 0.31
N THR A 126 5.89 2.37 -0.51
CA THR A 126 7.27 2.46 -0.05
C THR A 126 7.70 3.90 0.09
N ILE A 127 8.34 4.21 1.21
CA ILE A 127 9.05 5.48 1.42
C ILE A 127 10.51 5.20 1.80
N VAL A 128 11.33 6.24 1.72
CA VAL A 128 12.65 6.26 2.36
C VAL A 128 12.61 7.29 3.49
N VAL A 129 12.95 6.87 4.70
CA VAL A 129 12.90 7.73 5.89
C VAL A 129 13.82 8.93 5.69
N GLY A 130 13.24 10.13 5.76
CA GLY A 130 13.95 11.40 5.61
C GLY A 130 14.19 11.87 4.17
N ALA A 131 13.74 11.11 3.16
CA ALA A 131 13.85 11.53 1.77
C ALA A 131 12.86 12.65 1.43
N THR A 132 13.38 13.76 0.89
CA THR A 132 12.60 14.89 0.37
C THR A 132 13.15 15.36 -0.98
N ALA A 133 12.49 16.33 -1.63
CA ALA A 133 13.00 16.93 -2.86
C ALA A 133 14.37 17.62 -2.66
N GLU A 134 14.62 18.16 -1.45
CA GLU A 134 15.88 18.78 -1.04
C GLU A 134 16.92 17.75 -0.56
N ASN A 135 16.47 16.70 0.12
CA ASN A 135 17.29 15.59 0.61
C ASN A 135 16.93 14.29 -0.13
N LYS A 136 17.31 14.21 -1.41
CA LYS A 136 16.89 13.09 -2.26
C LYS A 136 17.53 11.77 -1.82
N CYS A 137 16.74 10.70 -1.85
CA CYS A 137 17.25 9.34 -1.85
C CYS A 137 18.01 9.07 -3.15
N LYS A 138 19.17 8.39 -3.06
CA LYS A 138 20.05 8.07 -4.19
C LYS A 138 20.50 6.61 -4.18
N GLY A 139 21.11 6.17 -5.28
CA GLY A 139 21.70 4.85 -5.41
C GLY A 139 20.66 3.72 -5.39
N ARG A 140 21.05 2.55 -4.90
CA ARG A 140 20.23 1.32 -4.97
C ARG A 140 18.85 1.45 -4.33
N ALA A 141 18.71 2.20 -3.24
CA ALA A 141 17.42 2.48 -2.62
C ALA A 141 16.50 3.31 -3.54
N ALA A 142 17.03 4.33 -4.22
CA ALA A 142 16.26 5.09 -5.21
C ALA A 142 15.92 4.24 -6.45
N ASP A 143 16.88 3.43 -6.92
CA ASP A 143 16.68 2.55 -8.07
C ASP A 143 15.48 1.61 -7.85
N VAL A 144 15.42 0.92 -6.70
CA VAL A 144 14.35 -0.06 -6.44
C VAL A 144 13.00 0.60 -6.23
N VAL A 145 12.96 1.77 -5.58
CA VAL A 145 11.71 2.50 -5.38
C VAL A 145 11.15 3.00 -6.72
N LEU A 146 12.00 3.58 -7.58
CA LEU A 146 11.59 4.02 -8.91
C LEU A 146 11.21 2.84 -9.81
N ALA A 147 11.96 1.73 -9.76
CA ALA A 147 11.63 0.51 -10.48
C ALA A 147 10.23 0.00 -10.08
N ALA A 148 9.97 -0.15 -8.78
CA ALA A 148 8.70 -0.65 -8.27
C ALA A 148 7.55 0.30 -8.63
N TYR A 149 7.77 1.61 -8.53
CA TYR A 149 6.78 2.60 -8.92
C TYR A 149 6.45 2.51 -10.41
N HIS A 150 7.44 2.58 -11.30
CA HIS A 150 7.22 2.49 -12.74
C HIS A 150 6.59 1.17 -13.16
N ALA A 151 7.04 0.05 -12.58
CA ALA A 151 6.45 -1.26 -12.84
C ALA A 151 4.97 -1.31 -12.40
N SER A 152 4.64 -0.75 -11.25
CA SER A 152 3.24 -0.63 -10.79
C SER A 152 2.40 0.24 -11.73
N GLN A 153 2.96 1.33 -12.26
CA GLN A 153 2.28 2.22 -13.21
C GLN A 153 2.03 1.55 -14.57
N ALA A 154 2.95 0.70 -15.03
CA ALA A 154 2.76 -0.12 -16.22
C ALA A 154 1.71 -1.21 -15.98
N ALA A 155 1.77 -1.89 -14.83
CA ALA A 155 0.80 -2.91 -14.43
C ALA A 155 -0.63 -2.35 -14.42
N LEU A 156 -0.84 -1.17 -13.81
CA LEU A 156 -2.13 -0.48 -13.81
C LEU A 156 -2.67 -0.20 -15.22
N ARG A 157 -1.82 0.13 -16.19
CA ARG A 157 -2.25 0.41 -17.58
C ARG A 157 -2.57 -0.83 -18.39
N LEU A 158 -2.01 -1.97 -17.99
CA LEU A 158 -2.24 -3.28 -18.59
C LEU A 158 -3.42 -4.02 -17.93
N LEU A 159 -3.84 -3.62 -16.74
CA LEU A 159 -4.98 -4.20 -16.03
C LEU A 159 -6.31 -3.75 -16.63
N LYS A 160 -6.65 -4.23 -17.84
CA LYS A 160 -7.89 -3.87 -18.55
C LYS A 160 -8.51 -5.09 -19.22
N ASP A 161 -9.81 -5.00 -19.46
CA ASP A 161 -10.62 -6.02 -20.15
C ASP A 161 -9.91 -6.60 -21.38
N GLY A 162 -9.81 -7.93 -21.44
CA GLY A 162 -9.16 -8.68 -22.52
C GLY A 162 -7.63 -8.70 -22.51
N THR A 163 -6.97 -8.13 -21.50
CA THR A 163 -5.51 -8.27 -21.36
C THR A 163 -5.19 -9.49 -20.50
N GLY A 164 -4.26 -10.32 -20.97
CA GLY A 164 -3.80 -11.50 -20.25
C GLY A 164 -2.86 -11.16 -19.08
N ASN A 165 -2.94 -11.92 -17.99
CA ASN A 165 -2.13 -11.72 -16.79
C ASN A 165 -0.61 -11.68 -17.04
N TYR A 166 -0.08 -12.51 -17.94
CA TYR A 166 1.35 -12.52 -18.27
C TYR A 166 1.85 -11.25 -18.97
N ALA A 167 0.98 -10.43 -19.59
CA ALA A 167 1.39 -9.14 -20.12
C ALA A 167 1.87 -8.21 -18.99
N VAL A 168 1.22 -8.27 -17.83
CA VAL A 168 1.63 -7.54 -16.62
C VAL A 168 2.95 -8.11 -16.08
N THR A 169 3.05 -9.44 -15.94
CA THR A 169 4.27 -10.11 -15.49
C THR A 169 5.49 -9.71 -16.31
N ASP A 170 5.37 -9.74 -17.65
CA ASP A 170 6.48 -9.44 -18.56
C ASP A 170 6.87 -7.95 -18.50
N ALA A 171 5.89 -7.04 -18.39
CA ALA A 171 6.16 -5.60 -18.27
C ALA A 171 6.87 -5.25 -16.95
N VAL A 172 6.41 -5.81 -15.83
CA VAL A 172 7.04 -5.64 -14.50
C VAL A 172 8.48 -6.15 -14.54
N GLN A 173 8.73 -7.32 -15.14
CA GLN A 173 10.06 -7.90 -15.28
C GLN A 173 11.00 -7.02 -16.12
N LYS A 174 10.53 -6.50 -17.26
CA LYS A 174 11.32 -5.64 -18.14
C LYS A 174 11.71 -4.32 -17.44
N ILE A 175 10.74 -3.65 -16.82
CA ILE A 175 11.00 -2.38 -16.09
C ILE A 175 12.00 -2.62 -14.95
N ALA A 176 11.81 -3.66 -14.15
CA ALA A 176 12.73 -3.97 -13.06
C ALA A 176 14.20 -4.08 -13.54
N ALA A 177 14.41 -4.77 -14.68
CA ALA A 177 15.74 -5.00 -15.24
C ALA A 177 16.45 -3.72 -15.68
N GLU A 178 15.73 -2.69 -16.13
CA GLU A 178 16.29 -1.40 -16.53
C GLU A 178 16.91 -0.63 -15.36
N PHE A 179 16.42 -0.88 -14.14
CA PHE A 179 16.97 -0.34 -12.88
C PHE A 179 17.94 -1.31 -12.18
N LYS A 180 18.38 -2.36 -12.87
CA LYS A 180 19.22 -3.43 -12.31
C LYS A 180 18.59 -4.09 -11.09
N CYS A 181 17.26 -4.23 -11.11
CA CYS A 181 16.47 -4.83 -10.05
C CYS A 181 15.73 -6.07 -10.58
N LYS A 182 15.14 -6.85 -9.68
CA LYS A 182 14.38 -8.05 -10.03
C LYS A 182 13.08 -8.12 -9.22
N PRO A 183 11.94 -8.45 -9.83
CA PRO A 183 10.71 -8.70 -9.07
C PRO A 183 10.88 -9.89 -8.13
N ILE A 184 10.21 -9.88 -6.98
CA ILE A 184 10.24 -11.02 -6.05
C ILE A 184 9.56 -12.23 -6.72
N GLU A 185 10.25 -13.35 -6.73
CA GLU A 185 9.82 -14.62 -7.33
C GLU A 185 8.55 -15.16 -6.67
N GLY A 186 7.56 -15.51 -7.50
CA GLY A 186 6.36 -16.22 -7.08
C GLY A 186 5.34 -15.37 -6.30
N MET A 187 5.56 -14.07 -6.12
CA MET A 187 4.57 -13.21 -5.47
C MET A 187 3.36 -13.00 -6.38
N LEU A 188 2.16 -13.01 -5.78
CA LEU A 188 0.89 -12.94 -6.49
C LEU A 188 0.14 -11.64 -6.21
N SER A 189 -0.36 -11.01 -7.27
CA SER A 189 -1.50 -10.10 -7.17
C SER A 189 -2.78 -10.91 -7.32
N HIS A 190 -3.76 -10.71 -6.44
CA HIS A 190 -4.98 -11.52 -6.41
C HIS A 190 -6.21 -10.75 -6.89
N GLN A 191 -7.10 -11.45 -7.58
CA GLN A 191 -8.50 -11.04 -7.70
C GLN A 191 -9.12 -10.96 -6.30
N LEU A 192 -9.93 -9.94 -6.06
CA LEU A 192 -10.69 -9.75 -4.83
C LEU A 192 -12.16 -10.03 -5.09
N LYS A 193 -12.79 -10.78 -4.20
CA LYS A 193 -14.24 -11.03 -4.18
C LYS A 193 -14.78 -10.72 -2.79
N GLN A 194 -16.10 -10.72 -2.63
CA GLN A 194 -16.69 -10.53 -1.30
C GLN A 194 -16.18 -11.61 -0.34
N PHE A 195 -15.60 -11.19 0.79
CA PHE A 195 -15.01 -12.06 1.81
C PHE A 195 -13.81 -12.92 1.35
N LYS A 196 -13.24 -12.66 0.16
CA LYS A 196 -12.10 -13.42 -0.39
C LYS A 196 -11.00 -12.50 -0.89
N ILE A 197 -9.88 -12.48 -0.16
CA ILE A 197 -8.69 -11.67 -0.46
C ILE A 197 -7.77 -12.30 -1.53
N ASP A 198 -7.94 -13.60 -1.77
CA ASP A 198 -7.12 -14.46 -2.62
C ASP A 198 -8.00 -15.21 -3.62
N GLY A 199 -8.67 -14.46 -4.50
CA GLY A 199 -9.40 -15.01 -5.63
C GLY A 199 -8.51 -15.84 -6.56
N GLU A 200 -9.15 -16.67 -7.39
CA GLU A 200 -8.46 -17.67 -8.21
C GLU A 200 -7.59 -17.03 -9.31
N LYS A 201 -8.11 -15.97 -9.97
CA LYS A 201 -7.35 -15.24 -10.99
C LYS A 201 -6.23 -14.44 -10.34
N THR A 202 -5.02 -14.67 -10.81
CA THR A 202 -3.80 -14.09 -10.22
C THR A 202 -2.82 -13.59 -11.29
N ILE A 203 -1.96 -12.66 -10.87
CA ILE A 203 -0.80 -12.20 -11.64
C ILE A 203 0.44 -12.59 -10.85
N ILE A 204 1.29 -13.44 -11.42
CA ILE A 204 2.53 -13.89 -10.81
C ILE A 204 3.72 -13.01 -11.22
N GLN A 205 4.58 -12.66 -10.27
CA GLN A 205 5.84 -11.95 -10.53
C GLN A 205 7.01 -12.92 -10.62
N ASN A 206 7.88 -12.72 -11.61
CA ASN A 206 9.12 -13.46 -11.80
C ASN A 206 8.96 -14.99 -11.55
N PRO A 207 8.02 -15.69 -12.22
CA PRO A 207 7.78 -17.11 -11.97
C PRO A 207 8.96 -17.98 -12.40
N THR A 208 9.25 -19.02 -11.63
CA THR A 208 10.10 -20.13 -12.08
C THR A 208 9.48 -20.84 -13.29
N ILE A 209 10.28 -21.66 -13.99
CA ILE A 209 9.78 -22.49 -15.10
C ILE A 209 8.65 -23.42 -14.66
N ALA A 210 8.72 -23.96 -13.43
CA ALA A 210 7.67 -24.81 -12.88
C ALA A 210 6.40 -24.00 -12.59
N GLN A 211 6.53 -22.89 -11.86
CA GLN A 211 5.40 -22.00 -11.58
C GLN A 211 4.74 -21.48 -12.85
N LYS A 212 5.51 -21.14 -13.89
CA LYS A 212 4.96 -20.66 -15.17
C LYS A 212 4.11 -21.73 -15.90
N LYS A 213 4.39 -23.02 -15.66
CA LYS A 213 3.61 -24.13 -16.22
C LYS A 213 2.34 -24.41 -15.43
N GLU A 214 2.40 -24.23 -14.11
CA GLU A 214 1.29 -24.53 -13.19
C GLU A 214 0.33 -23.35 -13.02
N HIS A 215 0.85 -22.12 -13.13
CA HIS A 215 0.06 -20.90 -12.96
C HIS A 215 -0.86 -20.68 -14.16
N GLU A 216 -2.15 -20.63 -13.87
CA GLU A 216 -3.21 -20.47 -14.86
C GLU A 216 -3.06 -19.14 -15.63
N LYS A 217 -3.27 -19.21 -16.94
CA LYS A 217 -3.39 -18.02 -17.78
C LYS A 217 -4.84 -17.56 -17.74
N CYS A 218 -5.06 -16.31 -17.41
CA CYS A 218 -6.38 -15.71 -17.44
C CYS A 218 -6.32 -14.35 -18.12
N ASP A 219 -7.44 -13.97 -18.73
CA ASP A 219 -7.69 -12.61 -19.18
C ASP A 219 -8.49 -11.87 -18.11
N PHE A 220 -8.18 -10.58 -17.95
CA PHE A 220 -8.95 -9.69 -17.09
C PHE A 220 -10.29 -9.37 -17.73
N GLU A 221 -11.34 -9.32 -16.92
CA GLU A 221 -12.70 -9.09 -17.39
C GLU A 221 -13.32 -7.87 -16.71
N LYS A 222 -14.36 -7.31 -17.32
CA LYS A 222 -15.18 -6.28 -16.68
C LYS A 222 -15.81 -6.81 -15.40
N TYR A 223 -15.99 -5.90 -14.46
CA TYR A 223 -16.53 -6.12 -13.13
C TYR A 223 -15.67 -6.97 -12.20
N GLU A 224 -14.39 -7.15 -12.54
CA GLU A 224 -13.41 -7.73 -11.64
C GLU A 224 -12.71 -6.68 -10.78
N VAL A 225 -12.23 -7.10 -9.61
CA VAL A 225 -11.45 -6.30 -8.69
C VAL A 225 -10.12 -7.00 -8.41
N TYR A 226 -9.02 -6.26 -8.38
CA TYR A 226 -7.70 -6.83 -8.08
C TYR A 226 -6.96 -6.03 -7.02
N ALA A 227 -6.26 -6.73 -6.12
CA ALA A 227 -5.13 -6.19 -5.37
C ALA A 227 -3.87 -6.35 -6.23
N MET A 228 -3.58 -5.34 -7.05
CA MET A 228 -2.35 -5.26 -7.83
C MET A 228 -1.19 -4.99 -6.88
N ASP A 229 -0.22 -5.90 -6.76
CA ASP A 229 0.90 -5.83 -5.81
C ASP A 229 2.23 -6.06 -6.52
N VAL A 230 3.06 -5.01 -6.59
CA VAL A 230 4.39 -5.06 -7.20
C VAL A 230 5.44 -5.00 -6.10
N LEU A 231 6.30 -6.03 -6.04
CA LEU A 231 7.44 -6.10 -5.13
C LEU A 231 8.72 -6.28 -5.94
N ILE A 232 9.66 -5.35 -5.80
CA ILE A 232 10.93 -5.37 -6.53
C ILE A 232 12.09 -5.33 -5.54
N SER A 233 13.11 -6.14 -5.79
CA SER A 233 14.34 -6.26 -5.03
C SER A 233 15.53 -5.69 -5.81
N THR A 234 16.48 -5.13 -5.08
CA THR A 234 17.82 -4.81 -5.63
C THR A 234 18.69 -6.05 -5.85
N GLY A 235 18.34 -7.17 -5.23
CA GLY A 235 19.05 -8.44 -5.26
C GLY A 235 18.48 -9.46 -6.25
N GLU A 236 18.42 -10.74 -5.83
CA GLU A 236 18.08 -11.87 -6.71
C GLU A 236 16.57 -12.12 -6.85
N GLY A 237 15.75 -11.41 -6.09
CA GLY A 237 14.30 -11.59 -6.03
C GLY A 237 13.89 -12.88 -5.32
N LEU A 238 14.73 -13.44 -4.43
CA LEU A 238 14.50 -14.74 -3.80
C LEU A 238 14.22 -14.58 -2.30
N GLY A 239 12.93 -14.61 -1.94
CA GLY A 239 12.50 -14.50 -0.55
C GLY A 239 12.82 -15.74 0.27
N LYS A 240 13.34 -15.53 1.49
CA LYS A 240 13.64 -16.59 2.45
C LYS A 240 13.07 -16.25 3.83
N GLU A 241 12.59 -17.26 4.53
CA GLU A 241 12.26 -17.14 5.95
C GLU A 241 13.55 -16.94 6.78
N GLN A 242 13.42 -16.26 7.90
CA GLN A 242 14.45 -16.10 8.93
C GLN A 242 13.83 -16.35 10.31
N ASP A 243 14.55 -16.06 11.39
CA ASP A 243 14.09 -16.28 12.78
C ASP A 243 12.93 -15.36 13.22
N THR A 244 12.40 -14.52 12.32
CA THR A 244 11.27 -13.64 12.64
C THR A 244 10.00 -14.46 12.78
N ARG A 245 9.35 -14.32 13.93
CA ARG A 245 8.11 -15.02 14.23
C ARG A 245 6.97 -14.53 13.34
N VAL A 246 6.20 -15.48 12.82
CA VAL A 246 4.92 -15.21 12.18
C VAL A 246 3.94 -14.65 13.20
N ALA A 247 3.28 -13.55 12.84
CA ALA A 247 2.24 -12.94 13.64
C ALA A 247 0.89 -12.85 12.90
N ILE A 248 0.90 -12.97 11.57
CA ILE A 248 -0.29 -12.83 10.73
C ILE A 248 -0.74 -14.20 10.24
N TYR A 249 -2.04 -14.45 10.34
CA TYR A 249 -2.68 -15.68 9.92
C TYR A 249 -4.01 -15.37 9.25
N LYS A 250 -4.51 -16.32 8.46
CA LYS A 250 -5.85 -16.25 7.85
C LYS A 250 -6.56 -17.59 8.00
N LYS A 251 -7.88 -17.56 8.23
CA LYS A 251 -8.70 -18.76 8.24
C LYS A 251 -8.87 -19.34 6.82
N THR A 252 -8.70 -20.65 6.68
CA THR A 252 -8.99 -21.37 5.42
C THR A 252 -10.43 -21.90 5.41
N GLU A 253 -10.79 -22.62 4.35
CA GLU A 253 -12.06 -23.36 4.24
C GLU A 253 -11.97 -24.81 4.77
N GLU A 254 -10.78 -25.24 5.19
CA GLU A 254 -10.55 -26.59 5.72
C GLU A 254 -11.34 -26.84 7.01
N ASN A 255 -11.70 -28.11 7.22
CA ASN A 255 -12.44 -28.54 8.39
C ASN A 255 -11.69 -29.65 9.11
N TYR A 256 -11.48 -29.46 10.41
CA TYR A 256 -10.76 -30.40 11.27
C TYR A 256 -11.27 -30.30 12.71
N LEU A 257 -11.39 -31.45 13.38
CA LEU A 257 -11.82 -31.52 14.77
C LEU A 257 -10.62 -31.32 15.71
N LEU A 258 -10.44 -30.08 16.16
CA LEU A 258 -9.36 -29.68 17.08
C LEU A 258 -9.42 -30.42 18.43
N LYS A 259 -8.29 -31.00 18.83
CA LYS A 259 -8.12 -31.80 20.03
C LYS A 259 -7.85 -30.96 21.27
N LEU A 260 -7.08 -29.88 21.16
CA LEU A 260 -6.75 -29.04 22.32
C LEU A 260 -7.86 -28.03 22.62
N LYS A 261 -8.16 -27.84 23.91
CA LYS A 261 -9.14 -26.82 24.37
C LYS A 261 -8.73 -25.41 23.96
N ALA A 262 -7.43 -25.10 24.03
CA ALA A 262 -6.88 -23.81 23.64
C ALA A 262 -7.10 -23.53 22.14
N SER A 263 -6.84 -24.49 21.26
CA SER A 263 -7.04 -24.35 19.81
C SER A 263 -8.51 -24.18 19.47
N ARG A 264 -9.43 -24.92 20.10
CA ARG A 264 -10.87 -24.72 19.92
C ARG A 264 -11.32 -23.30 20.29
N ALA A 265 -10.85 -22.79 21.43
CA ALA A 265 -11.16 -21.42 21.87
C ALA A 265 -10.59 -20.37 20.90
N PHE A 266 -9.32 -20.52 20.50
CA PHE A 266 -8.68 -19.67 19.51
C PHE A 266 -9.45 -19.65 18.18
N TYR A 267 -9.76 -20.82 17.62
CA TYR A 267 -10.43 -20.91 16.32
C TYR A 267 -11.87 -20.39 16.36
N ALA A 268 -12.58 -20.55 17.49
CA ALA A 268 -13.89 -19.96 17.70
C ALA A 268 -13.84 -18.42 17.72
N GLU A 269 -12.83 -17.84 18.39
CA GLU A 269 -12.61 -16.39 18.36
C GLU A 269 -12.26 -15.91 16.95
N VAL A 270 -11.41 -16.64 16.21
CA VAL A 270 -11.08 -16.32 14.81
C VAL A 270 -12.34 -16.24 13.94
N LYS A 271 -13.19 -17.27 14.00
CA LYS A 271 -14.45 -17.31 13.24
C LYS A 271 -15.36 -16.13 13.56
N ARG A 272 -15.48 -15.78 14.84
CA ARG A 272 -16.36 -14.72 15.32
C ARG A 272 -15.84 -13.32 14.99
N LYS A 273 -14.54 -13.08 15.18
CA LYS A 273 -13.95 -11.73 15.14
C LYS A 273 -13.37 -11.36 13.77
N TYR A 274 -12.71 -12.29 13.09
CA TYR A 274 -11.98 -12.01 11.85
C TYR A 274 -12.61 -12.69 10.63
N GLY A 275 -13.36 -13.79 10.82
CA GLY A 275 -13.97 -14.53 9.73
C GLY A 275 -12.90 -15.03 8.76
N PRO A 276 -13.00 -14.71 7.45
CA PRO A 276 -12.00 -15.09 6.45
C PRO A 276 -10.87 -14.06 6.28
N MET A 277 -10.89 -12.93 6.99
CA MET A 277 -9.87 -11.89 6.84
C MET A 277 -8.56 -12.28 7.55
N PRO A 278 -7.40 -11.95 6.96
CA PRO A 278 -6.12 -11.97 7.67
C PRO A 278 -6.16 -11.18 9.00
N PHE A 279 -5.52 -11.73 10.02
CA PHE A 279 -5.51 -11.18 11.38
C PHE A 279 -4.14 -11.35 12.04
N ASN A 280 -3.86 -10.51 13.04
CA ASN A 280 -2.62 -10.56 13.82
C ASN A 280 -2.86 -11.13 15.23
N LEU A 281 -1.98 -12.01 15.71
CA LEU A 281 -2.06 -12.59 17.06
C LEU A 281 -2.05 -11.53 18.19
N ARG A 282 -1.42 -10.38 17.97
CA ARG A 282 -1.40 -9.27 18.94
C ARG A 282 -2.77 -8.65 19.20
N ASN A 283 -3.75 -8.91 18.33
CA ASN A 283 -5.11 -8.36 18.43
C ASN A 283 -6.03 -9.25 19.28
N PHE A 284 -5.52 -10.37 19.81
CA PHE A 284 -6.19 -11.17 20.84
C PHE A 284 -5.97 -10.54 22.21
N GLU A 285 -6.96 -10.64 23.09
CA GLU A 285 -6.83 -10.16 24.47
C GLU A 285 -5.71 -10.92 25.19
N GLU A 286 -5.73 -12.25 25.08
CA GLU A 286 -4.74 -13.16 25.65
C GLU A 286 -3.78 -13.71 24.58
N GLU A 287 -2.82 -12.88 24.13
CA GLU A 287 -1.84 -13.23 23.08
C GLU A 287 -1.10 -14.55 23.36
N ALA A 288 -0.74 -14.83 24.62
CA ALA A 288 -0.07 -16.08 25.00
C ALA A 288 -0.93 -17.32 24.74
N LYS A 289 -2.23 -17.27 25.02
CA LYS A 289 -3.17 -18.37 24.71
C LYS A 289 -3.38 -18.51 23.20
N ALA A 290 -3.44 -17.40 22.47
CA ALA A 290 -3.53 -17.41 21.01
C ALA A 290 -2.31 -18.12 20.38
N LYS A 291 -1.10 -17.80 20.86
CA LYS A 291 0.15 -18.46 20.44
C LYS A 291 0.17 -19.97 20.72
N MET A 292 -0.47 -20.43 21.80
CA MET A 292 -0.60 -21.87 22.06
C MET A 292 -1.63 -22.54 21.14
N GLY A 293 -2.75 -21.88 20.87
CA GLY A 293 -3.84 -22.44 20.06
C GLY A 293 -3.57 -22.46 18.56
N VAL A 294 -2.79 -21.50 18.04
CA VAL A 294 -2.56 -21.36 16.60
C VAL A 294 -1.80 -22.55 15.99
N ASN A 295 -0.88 -23.18 16.74
CA ASN A 295 -0.01 -24.23 16.21
C ASN A 295 -0.78 -25.45 15.69
N GLU A 296 -1.79 -25.92 16.43
CA GLU A 296 -2.64 -27.03 15.98
C GLU A 296 -3.47 -26.63 14.75
N CYS A 297 -3.99 -25.40 14.73
CA CYS A 297 -4.75 -24.89 13.59
C CYS A 297 -3.90 -24.81 12.32
N VAL A 298 -2.64 -24.39 12.41
CA VAL A 298 -1.70 -24.36 11.27
C VAL A 298 -1.37 -25.79 10.82
N THR A 299 -1.06 -26.69 11.76
CA THR A 299 -0.72 -28.09 11.47
C THR A 299 -1.82 -28.79 10.67
N HIS A 300 -3.08 -28.48 10.98
CA HIS A 300 -4.25 -29.04 10.31
C HIS A 300 -4.87 -28.10 9.27
N LYS A 301 -4.10 -27.10 8.81
CA LYS A 301 -4.47 -26.17 7.72
C LYS A 301 -5.78 -25.41 7.93
N LEU A 302 -6.28 -25.29 9.16
CA LEU A 302 -7.45 -24.47 9.49
C LEU A 302 -7.15 -22.97 9.42
N VAL A 303 -5.90 -22.62 9.64
CA VAL A 303 -5.36 -21.27 9.46
C VAL A 303 -4.03 -21.36 8.75
N GLU A 304 -3.76 -20.40 7.87
CA GLU A 304 -2.53 -20.31 7.11
C GLU A 304 -1.67 -19.14 7.60
N PRO A 305 -0.34 -19.34 7.77
CA PRO A 305 0.58 -18.29 8.17
C PRO A 305 0.94 -17.37 6.99
N PHE A 306 1.03 -16.07 7.25
CA PHE A 306 1.65 -15.10 6.35
C PHE A 306 3.10 -14.92 6.78
N GLN A 307 3.99 -15.66 6.12
CA GLN A 307 5.41 -15.69 6.46
C GLN A 307 6.08 -14.33 6.27
N VAL A 308 7.03 -14.02 7.16
CA VAL A 308 7.91 -12.86 6.99
C VAL A 308 9.11 -13.29 6.15
N LEU A 309 9.17 -12.79 4.92
CA LEU A 309 10.22 -13.12 3.97
C LEU A 309 11.28 -12.03 3.93
N TYR A 310 12.52 -12.43 3.67
CA TYR A 310 13.67 -11.55 3.57
C TYR A 310 14.48 -11.83 2.31
N GLU A 311 15.00 -10.76 1.74
CA GLU A 311 16.13 -10.77 0.82
C GLU A 311 17.47 -10.90 1.56
N LYS A 312 18.56 -11.05 0.80
CA LYS A 312 19.92 -11.01 1.34
C LYS A 312 20.15 -9.71 2.13
N HIS A 313 21.03 -9.79 3.13
CA HIS A 313 21.41 -8.62 3.90
C HIS A 313 22.01 -7.54 2.99
N ASN A 314 21.77 -6.26 3.32
CA ASN A 314 22.14 -5.07 2.54
C ASN A 314 21.40 -4.87 1.21
N GLU A 315 20.47 -5.74 0.83
CA GLU A 315 19.55 -5.48 -0.28
C GLU A 315 18.34 -4.65 0.20
N TYR A 316 17.66 -4.02 -0.76
CA TYR A 316 16.44 -3.26 -0.54
C TYR A 316 15.29 -3.85 -1.34
N VAL A 317 14.10 -3.79 -0.75
CA VAL A 317 12.86 -4.19 -1.41
C VAL A 317 11.87 -3.03 -1.33
N ALA A 318 11.29 -2.69 -2.48
CA ALA A 318 10.20 -1.72 -2.59
C ALA A 318 8.92 -2.41 -3.05
N GLN A 319 7.80 -1.93 -2.53
CA GLN A 319 6.45 -2.41 -2.78
C GLN A 319 5.48 -1.26 -3.08
N PHE A 320 4.63 -1.45 -4.09
CA PHE A 320 3.45 -0.63 -4.35
C PHE A 320 2.26 -1.54 -4.62
N LYS A 321 1.19 -1.37 -3.84
CA LYS A 321 -0.04 -2.14 -3.96
C LYS A 321 -1.26 -1.23 -4.05
N TYR A 322 -2.16 -1.53 -4.98
CA TYR A 322 -3.41 -0.81 -5.19
C TYR A 322 -4.56 -1.79 -5.33
N THR A 323 -5.73 -1.43 -4.80
CA THR A 323 -7.00 -2.07 -5.13
C THR A 323 -7.62 -1.34 -6.31
N VAL A 324 -7.93 -2.09 -7.37
CA VAL A 324 -8.39 -1.55 -8.65
C VAL A 324 -9.64 -2.28 -9.10
N LEU A 325 -10.65 -1.51 -9.51
CA LEU A 325 -11.91 -2.00 -10.07
C LEU A 325 -11.86 -1.84 -11.59
N ILE A 326 -12.17 -2.91 -12.33
CA ILE A 326 -12.26 -2.91 -13.80
C ILE A 326 -13.71 -2.63 -14.20
N LEU A 327 -14.05 -1.36 -14.44
CA LEU A 327 -15.40 -0.96 -14.83
C LEU A 327 -15.51 -0.81 -16.37
N PRO A 328 -16.73 -0.83 -16.94
CA PRO A 328 -16.91 -0.65 -18.38
C PRO A 328 -16.35 0.67 -18.93
N GLN A 329 -16.31 1.72 -18.11
CA GLN A 329 -15.80 3.04 -18.48
C GLN A 329 -14.28 3.20 -18.27
N GLY A 330 -13.61 2.17 -17.76
CA GLY A 330 -12.18 2.20 -17.41
C GLY A 330 -11.90 1.71 -16.00
N LEU A 331 -10.68 1.94 -15.55
CA LEU A 331 -10.26 1.55 -14.21
C LEU A 331 -10.71 2.55 -13.16
N GLN A 332 -10.95 2.05 -11.96
CA GLN A 332 -11.09 2.89 -10.78
C GLN A 332 -10.13 2.39 -9.71
N ILE A 333 -9.09 3.17 -9.46
CA ILE A 333 -8.12 2.91 -8.39
C ILE A 333 -8.72 3.47 -7.10
N VAL A 334 -9.07 2.58 -6.15
CA VAL A 334 -9.73 2.99 -4.89
C VAL A 334 -8.74 3.19 -3.75
N THR A 335 -7.55 2.61 -3.84
CA THR A 335 -6.48 2.81 -2.85
C THR A 335 -5.17 3.31 -3.45
N GLY A 336 -4.37 3.99 -2.63
CA GLY A 336 -3.04 4.47 -2.99
C GLY A 336 -2.65 5.73 -2.22
N TYR A 337 -1.39 6.12 -2.36
CA TYR A 337 -0.89 7.40 -1.89
C TYR A 337 -0.06 8.05 -2.99
N ALA A 338 -0.12 9.38 -3.08
CA ALA A 338 0.61 10.13 -4.09
C ALA A 338 2.12 9.91 -3.93
N PHE A 339 2.76 9.42 -4.98
CA PHE A 339 4.21 9.24 -5.02
C PHE A 339 4.88 10.51 -5.56
N ASP A 340 5.88 11.03 -4.85
CA ASP A 340 6.68 12.15 -5.30
C ASP A 340 8.02 11.63 -5.88
N PRO A 341 8.17 11.52 -7.21
CA PRO A 341 9.40 11.05 -7.82
C PRO A 341 10.56 12.04 -7.62
N THR A 342 10.31 13.30 -7.26
CA THR A 342 11.38 14.30 -7.09
C THR A 342 12.24 14.05 -5.86
N CYS A 343 11.76 13.24 -4.92
CA CYS A 343 12.51 12.77 -3.75
C CYS A 343 13.56 11.69 -4.09
N TYR A 344 13.62 11.22 -5.33
CA TYR A 344 14.47 10.09 -5.74
C TYR A 344 15.34 10.45 -6.94
N GLU A 345 16.59 10.02 -6.91
CA GLU A 345 17.55 10.22 -8.00
C GLU A 345 18.26 8.90 -8.31
N SER A 346 18.03 8.41 -9.52
CA SER A 346 18.64 7.18 -10.05
C SER A 346 19.41 7.50 -11.34
N GLU A 347 20.50 6.79 -11.56
CA GLU A 347 21.23 6.80 -12.84
C GLU A 347 20.51 5.96 -13.91
N HIS A 348 19.47 5.23 -13.51
CA HIS A 348 18.66 4.38 -14.36
C HIS A 348 17.31 5.02 -14.66
N SER A 349 16.75 4.67 -15.81
CA SER A 349 15.40 5.08 -16.22
C SER A 349 14.90 4.13 -17.30
N VAL A 350 13.58 4.09 -17.49
CA VAL A 350 12.96 3.24 -18.52
C VAL A 350 13.44 3.66 -19.91
N GLN A 351 14.06 2.75 -20.65
CA GLN A 351 14.64 3.01 -21.97
C GLN A 351 13.83 2.39 -23.11
N ASP A 352 13.19 1.25 -22.87
CA ASP A 352 12.36 0.56 -23.85
C ASP A 352 11.22 1.48 -24.36
N GLU A 353 11.15 1.63 -25.69
CA GLU A 353 10.25 2.59 -26.33
C GLU A 353 8.77 2.17 -26.21
N GLU A 354 8.47 0.88 -26.13
CA GLU A 354 7.09 0.41 -25.92
C GLU A 354 6.65 0.70 -24.48
N LEU A 355 7.52 0.46 -23.49
CA LEU A 355 7.26 0.77 -22.09
C LEU A 355 7.16 2.28 -21.84
N LYS A 356 8.01 3.10 -22.47
CA LYS A 356 7.86 4.57 -22.41
C LYS A 356 6.51 5.02 -22.96
N LYS A 357 6.11 4.50 -24.13
CA LYS A 357 4.80 4.81 -24.72
C LYS A 357 3.67 4.37 -23.80
N LEU A 358 3.76 3.17 -23.23
CA LEU A 358 2.79 2.67 -22.26
C LEU A 358 2.68 3.63 -21.07
N LEU A 359 3.79 3.93 -20.40
CA LEU A 359 3.81 4.82 -19.22
C LEU A 359 3.36 6.25 -19.53
N ALA A 360 3.54 6.73 -20.76
CA ALA A 360 3.05 8.02 -21.21
C ALA A 360 1.54 8.05 -21.49
N THR A 361 0.87 6.90 -21.60
CA THR A 361 -0.60 6.88 -21.75
C THR A 361 -1.28 7.32 -20.45
N ASP A 362 -2.37 8.06 -20.57
CA ASP A 362 -3.23 8.34 -19.44
C ASP A 362 -3.93 7.05 -18.98
N LEU A 363 -4.05 6.88 -17.67
CA LEU A 363 -4.94 5.85 -17.13
C LEU A 363 -6.38 6.21 -17.55
N VAL A 364 -7.07 5.27 -18.18
CA VAL A 364 -8.50 5.43 -18.48
C VAL A 364 -9.25 5.28 -17.17
N LEU A 365 -9.48 6.39 -16.48
CA LEU A 365 -10.10 6.39 -15.15
C LEU A 365 -11.58 6.77 -15.22
N THR A 366 -12.39 6.11 -14.40
CA THR A 366 -13.82 6.45 -14.30
C THR A 366 -13.98 7.87 -13.72
N GLY A 367 -14.70 8.74 -14.45
CA GLY A 367 -15.18 10.03 -13.93
C GLY A 367 -14.23 11.23 -13.99
N SER A 368 -13.05 11.17 -14.65
CA SER A 368 -12.15 12.34 -14.68
C SER A 368 -12.15 13.12 -16.01
N LYS A 369 -12.46 14.42 -15.91
CA LYS A 369 -12.13 15.44 -16.94
C LYS A 369 -10.73 16.05 -16.74
N ASN A 370 -9.87 15.53 -15.85
CA ASN A 370 -8.46 15.95 -15.68
C ASN A 370 -7.59 14.84 -15.00
N PRO A 371 -6.61 14.24 -15.70
CA PRO A 371 -5.88 13.06 -15.23
C PRO A 371 -4.87 13.27 -14.08
N SER A 372 -4.57 14.50 -13.64
CA SER A 372 -3.57 14.75 -12.58
C SER A 372 -4.04 14.51 -11.14
N ALA A 373 -5.32 14.15 -10.93
CA ALA A 373 -5.91 13.93 -9.61
C ALA A 373 -6.16 12.44 -9.26
N ALA A 374 -5.56 11.53 -10.02
CA ALA A 374 -5.94 10.11 -10.10
C ALA A 374 -5.60 9.21 -8.89
N ILE A 375 -4.73 9.65 -7.98
CA ILE A 375 -4.47 8.92 -6.72
C ILE A 375 -5.16 9.69 -5.59
N PRO A 376 -6.20 9.12 -4.95
CA PRO A 376 -6.89 9.78 -3.84
C PRO A 376 -5.90 10.10 -2.71
N GLY A 377 -5.73 11.38 -2.36
CA GLY A 377 -4.94 11.81 -1.19
C GLY A 377 -3.75 12.76 -1.45
N GLY A 378 -3.52 13.20 -2.69
CA GLY A 378 -2.52 14.23 -2.98
C GLY A 378 -2.96 15.64 -2.55
N LEU A 379 -2.09 16.36 -1.82
CA LEU A 379 -2.16 17.83 -1.75
C LEU A 379 -1.98 18.41 -3.16
N PRO A 380 -2.66 19.51 -3.52
CA PRO A 380 -2.53 20.10 -4.85
C PRO A 380 -1.10 20.61 -5.07
N ILE A 381 -0.40 20.05 -6.06
CA ILE A 381 0.87 20.57 -6.56
C ILE A 381 0.56 21.94 -7.21
N LYS A 382 1.00 23.03 -6.58
CA LYS A 382 0.89 24.37 -7.16
C LYS A 382 1.89 24.50 -8.30
N ASP A 383 1.41 24.36 -9.54
CA ASP A 383 2.15 24.75 -10.73
C ASP A 383 2.55 26.23 -10.67
N LYS A 384 3.83 26.52 -10.41
CA LYS A 384 4.42 27.85 -10.64
C LYS A 384 4.58 28.07 -12.15
N LYS A 385 3.49 28.40 -12.85
CA LYS A 385 3.58 29.00 -14.19
C LYS A 385 4.23 30.38 -14.10
N LYS A 386 5.49 30.47 -14.55
CA LYS A 386 6.20 31.73 -14.86
C LYS A 386 5.33 32.59 -15.80
N LYS A 387 4.68 33.63 -15.27
CA LYS A 387 4.08 34.70 -16.09
C LYS A 387 5.19 35.59 -16.67
N LYS A 388 5.59 35.33 -17.92
CA LYS A 388 6.23 36.34 -18.78
C LYS A 388 5.20 37.45 -19.06
N LYS A 389 5.34 38.61 -18.40
CA LYS A 389 4.54 39.82 -18.69
C LYS A 389 5.09 40.47 -19.97
N LYS A 390 4.35 40.34 -21.09
CA LYS A 390 4.49 41.20 -22.27
C LYS A 390 4.02 42.61 -21.89
N LYS A 391 4.92 43.59 -21.85
CA LYS A 391 4.58 45.02 -21.73
C LYS A 391 4.10 45.52 -23.10
N LYS A 392 2.81 45.84 -23.21
CA LYS A 392 2.23 46.58 -24.34
C LYS A 392 2.54 48.07 -24.14
N LYS A 393 3.10 48.72 -25.16
CA LYS A 393 3.24 50.17 -25.27
C LYS A 393 1.87 50.79 -25.54
N SER A 394 1.51 51.81 -24.77
CA SER A 394 0.63 52.91 -25.19
C SER A 394 1.07 54.13 -24.38
N GLY A 395 1.40 55.22 -25.08
CA GLY A 395 2.04 56.39 -24.52
C GLY A 395 1.09 57.52 -24.16
N ALA A 396 1.77 58.64 -23.85
CA ALA A 396 1.32 60.03 -23.69
C ALA A 396 0.80 60.44 -22.30
N GLY A 397 1.51 61.40 -21.70
CA GLY A 397 1.06 62.21 -20.56
C GLY A 397 2.18 62.59 -19.59
N ALA A 398 3.00 63.59 -19.94
CA ALA A 398 3.77 64.42 -18.99
C ALA A 398 2.90 65.66 -18.62
N PRO A 399 3.24 66.55 -17.64
CA PRO A 399 4.56 66.76 -17.02
C PRO A 399 4.62 67.15 -15.52
N ALA A 400 5.87 67.37 -15.05
CA ALA A 400 6.34 68.24 -13.94
C ALA A 400 6.07 67.79 -12.49
N ALA A 401 6.82 68.16 -11.44
CA ALA A 401 8.19 68.62 -11.13
C ALA A 401 8.20 68.88 -9.59
N GLY A 402 9.36 68.78 -8.92
CA GLY A 402 9.59 69.14 -7.49
C GLY A 402 9.87 67.91 -6.60
N GLU A 403 11.13 67.63 -6.21
CA GLU A 403 12.00 68.27 -5.20
C GLU A 403 11.68 67.86 -3.74
N ASP A 404 12.72 67.26 -3.12
CA ASP A 404 13.14 67.26 -1.70
C ASP A 404 12.20 66.64 -0.64
N ASP A 405 12.62 66.03 0.48
CA ASP A 405 13.89 65.99 1.20
C ASP A 405 13.87 64.82 2.22
N ALA A 406 15.05 64.55 2.79
CA ALA A 406 15.33 64.11 4.16
C ALA A 406 15.11 62.62 4.54
N GLY A 407 16.24 61.90 4.51
CA GLY A 407 16.55 60.85 5.47
C GLY A 407 17.31 61.40 6.69
N GLY A 408 17.30 60.62 7.76
CA GLY A 408 17.99 60.83 9.05
C GLY A 408 17.07 60.36 10.18
N ASP A 409 17.51 59.77 11.28
CA ASP A 409 18.82 59.38 11.80
C ASP A 409 18.54 58.66 13.14
N SER A 410 19.46 57.79 13.59
CA SER A 410 19.79 57.43 15.00
C SER A 410 18.68 56.89 15.92
N GLY A 411 18.91 56.08 16.95
CA GLY A 411 20.06 55.54 17.69
C GLY A 411 19.45 54.53 18.70
N ASP A 412 20.21 53.53 19.17
CA ASP A 412 20.78 53.47 20.54
C ASP A 412 19.69 53.18 21.61
N GLU A 413 19.73 52.25 22.55
CA GLU A 413 20.72 51.56 23.42
C GLU A 413 20.06 50.23 23.87
N GLU A 414 20.74 49.10 24.03
CA GLU A 414 21.50 48.64 25.23
C GLU A 414 20.70 48.41 26.54
N ASP A 415 21.26 47.50 27.33
CA ASP A 415 20.88 46.93 28.64
C ASP A 415 19.76 45.86 28.69
N ALA A 416 20.05 44.57 28.91
CA ALA A 416 20.69 43.90 30.06
C ALA A 416 19.85 43.96 31.34
N GLU A 417 19.30 42.80 31.76
CA GLU A 417 19.62 42.22 33.07
C GLU A 417 18.97 40.84 33.27
N ALA A 418 19.75 39.97 33.90
CA ALA A 418 19.42 38.64 34.34
C ALA A 418 18.81 38.65 35.76
N LYS A 419 18.07 37.59 36.10
CA LYS A 419 17.99 36.90 37.42
C LYS A 419 16.97 35.75 37.27
N GLU A 420 17.33 34.48 37.45
CA GLU A 420 17.37 33.75 38.76
C GLU A 420 16.14 34.10 39.63
N GLU A 421 15.33 33.18 40.15
CA GLU A 421 15.65 31.91 40.80
C GLU A 421 14.36 31.10 41.01
N LYS A 422 14.56 29.82 41.35
CA LYS A 422 13.62 28.76 41.72
C LYS A 422 12.48 29.15 42.68
N ALA A 423 11.28 28.62 42.41
CA ALA A 423 10.52 27.73 43.30
C ALA A 423 9.38 27.07 42.51
#